data_AF-A0A3M1V8Q7-F1
#
_entry.id   AF-A0A3M1V8Q7-F1
#
_cell.length_a   1.000
_cell.length_b   1.000
_cell.length_c   1.000
_cell.angle_alpha   90.00
_cell.angle_beta   90.00
_cell.angle_gamma   90.00
#
_symmetry.space_group_name_H-M   'P 1'
#
loop_
_entity.id
_entity.type
_entity.pdbx_description
1 polymer ?
#
loop_
_entity_poly.entity_id
_entity_poly.type
_entity_poly.pdbx_seq_one_letter_code
_entity_poly.pdbx_strand_id
1 'polypeptide(L)' 'MSLIKPFSGLRPAPGREADVVAPPYDVMNRTEAKAMVEGRPWSFLHISRPEIDLP' A
#
# COMPACT_ATOMS: atom_id res chain seq x y z
N MET A 1 -31.85 -11.69 -12.26
CA MET A 1 -30.75 -11.84 -11.29
C MET A 1 -29.67 -10.84 -11.64
N SER A 2 -29.28 -9.95 -10.72
CA SER A 2 -28.12 -9.08 -10.93
C SER A 2 -26.85 -9.91 -10.81
N LEU A 3 -25.98 -9.86 -11.82
CA LEU A 3 -24.64 -10.49 -11.78
C LEU A 3 -23.68 -9.72 -10.87
N ILE A 4 -23.97 -8.44 -10.59
CA ILE A 4 -23.13 -7.57 -9.78
C ILE A 4 -23.73 -7.47 -8.37
N LYS A 5 -22.91 -7.75 -7.35
CA LYS A 5 -23.24 -7.59 -5.94
C LYS A 5 -22.31 -6.56 -5.31
N PRO A 6 -22.83 -5.57 -4.57
CA PRO A 6 -21.98 -4.66 -3.82
C PRO A 6 -21.26 -5.42 -2.69
N PHE A 7 -20.07 -4.94 -2.34
CA PHE A 7 -19.32 -5.40 -1.18
C PHE A 7 -18.76 -4.20 -0.42
N SER A 8 -18.46 -4.40 0.86
CA SER A 8 -17.87 -3.34 1.69
C SER A 8 -16.41 -3.13 1.33
N GLY A 9 -16.02 -1.87 1.08
CA GLY A 9 -14.62 -1.51 0.92
C GLY A 9 -13.84 -1.70 2.22
N LEU A 10 -12.59 -2.14 2.11
CA LEU A 10 -11.67 -2.22 3.23
C LEU A 10 -11.07 -0.83 3.51
N ARG A 11 -10.88 -0.53 4.79
CA ARG A 11 -10.22 0.68 5.27
C ARG A 11 -9.19 0.31 6.34
N PRO A 12 -8.12 1.10 6.53
CA PRO A 12 -7.23 0.92 7.66
C PRO A 12 -7.99 0.94 8.99
N ALA A 13 -7.46 0.22 9.99
CA ALA A 13 -7.95 0.35 11.35
C ALA A 13 -7.77 1.79 11.84
N PRO A 14 -8.66 2.31 12.70
CA PRO A 14 -8.53 3.66 13.24
C PRO A 14 -7.14 3.90 13.86
N GLY A 15 -6.49 5.00 13.51
CA GLY A 15 -5.15 5.36 13.98
C GLY A 15 -3.99 4.70 13.21
N ARG A 16 -4.28 3.85 12.21
CA ARG A 16 -3.29 3.21 11.33
C ARG A 16 -3.25 3.84 9.94
N GLU A 17 -3.93 4.95 9.72
CA GLU A 17 -4.04 5.59 8.41
C GLU A 17 -2.66 5.98 7.88
N ALA A 18 -1.82 6.55 8.75
CA ALA A 18 -0.45 6.96 8.41
C ALA A 18 0.49 5.77 8.15
N ASP A 19 0.18 4.59 8.69
CA ASP A 19 0.97 3.39 8.47
C ASP A 19 0.73 2.83 7.06
N VAL A 20 -0.52 2.89 6.58
CA VAL A 20 -0.95 2.26 5.32
C VAL A 20 -0.91 3.23 4.15
N VAL A 21 -1.10 4.53 4.36
CA VAL A 21 -1.13 5.50 3.26
C VAL A 21 0.18 5.48 2.47
N ALA A 22 0.05 5.30 1.16
CA ALA A 22 1.15 5.28 0.22
C ALA A 22 0.84 6.22 -0.96
N PRO A 23 1.84 6.93 -1.51
CA PRO A 23 1.63 7.66 -2.75
C PRO A 23 1.31 6.72 -3.91
N PRO A 24 0.74 7.24 -5.01
CA PRO A 24 0.54 6.48 -6.25
C PRO A 24 1.83 5.81 -6.73
N TYR A 25 1.71 4.66 -7.40
CA TYR A 25 2.88 3.88 -7.79
C TYR A 25 3.77 4.68 -8.77
N ASP A 26 3.19 5.47 -9.66
CA ASP A 26 3.87 6.21 -10.73
C ASP A 26 4.65 7.45 -10.27
N VAL A 27 4.50 7.89 -9.02
CA VAL A 27 5.19 9.10 -8.51
C VAL A 27 6.53 8.82 -7.83
N MET A 28 7.02 7.58 -7.85
CA MET A 28 8.32 7.23 -7.27
C MET A 28 8.99 6.05 -7.98
N ASN A 29 10.31 6.00 -7.92
CA ASN A 29 11.12 4.89 -8.39
C ASN A 29 11.40 3.84 -7.27
N ARG A 30 12.04 2.72 -7.64
CA ARG A 30 12.33 1.61 -6.70
C ARG A 30 13.18 2.05 -5.51
N THR A 31 14.18 2.89 -5.73
CA THR A 31 15.10 3.35 -4.68
C THR A 31 14.38 4.24 -3.68
N GLU A 32 13.56 5.18 -4.17
CA GLU A 32 12.73 6.06 -3.35
C GLU A 32 11.71 5.23 -2.54
N ALA A 33 11.00 4.30 -3.19
CA ALA A 33 10.04 3.43 -2.51
C ALA A 33 10.69 2.61 -1.39
N LYS A 34 11.90 2.08 -1.61
CA LYS A 34 12.64 1.31 -0.60
C LYS A 34 13.01 2.17 0.62
N ALA A 35 13.42 3.42 0.40
CA ALA A 35 13.70 4.35 1.50
C ALA A 35 12.41 4.71 2.27
N MET A 36 11.28 4.85 1.56
CA MET A 36 9.99 5.23 2.17
C MET A 36 9.36 4.16 3.08
N VAL A 37 9.79 2.90 2.96
CA VAL A 37 9.31 1.79 3.81
C VAL A 37 10.23 1.45 4.98
N GLU A 38 11.38 2.12 5.09
CA GLU A 38 12.33 1.85 6.18
C GLU A 38 11.68 2.11 7.54
N GLY A 39 11.69 1.10 8.42
CA GLY A 39 11.03 1.16 9.72
C GLY A 39 9.49 1.20 9.68
N ARG A 40 8.86 1.02 8.51
CA ARG A 40 7.40 1.09 8.31
C ARG A 40 6.85 -0.25 7.78
N PRO A 41 6.77 -1.29 8.63
CA PRO A 41 6.41 -2.66 8.21
C PRO A 41 4.96 -2.78 7.69
N TRP A 42 4.12 -1.80 7.97
CA TRP A 42 2.70 -1.77 7.58
C TRP A 42 2.43 -0.92 6.33
N SER A 43 3.49 -0.42 5.68
CA SER A 43 3.37 0.39 4.47
C SER A 43 2.71 -0.40 3.33
N PHE A 44 1.73 0.20 2.68
CA PHE A 44 1.08 -0.41 1.51
C PHE A 44 2.03 -0.56 0.30
N LEU A 45 3.19 0.13 0.33
CA LEU A 45 4.22 -0.01 -0.70
C LEU A 45 4.79 -1.45 -0.77
N HIS A 46 4.76 -2.22 0.31
CA HIS A 46 5.11 -3.65 0.27
C HIS A 46 4.16 -4.46 -0.65
N ILE A 47 2.96 -3.96 -0.92
CA ILE A 47 1.96 -4.60 -1.80
C ILE A 47 1.99 -4.00 -3.19
N SER A 48 2.03 -2.67 -3.31
CA SER A 48 1.97 -2.00 -4.62
C SER A 48 3.33 -1.92 -5.33
N ARG A 49 4.43 -2.09 -4.59
CA ARG A 49 5.82 -2.13 -5.06
C ARG A 49 6.58 -3.32 -4.44
N PRO A 50 6.10 -4.57 -4.62
CA PRO A 50 6.67 -5.74 -3.94
C PRO A 50 8.15 -5.98 -4.27
N GLU A 51 8.65 -5.43 -5.37
CA GLU A 51 10.06 -5.49 -5.77
C GLU A 51 11.05 -4.83 -4.79
N ILE A 52 10.56 -4.02 -3.83
CA ILE A 52 11.42 -3.42 -2.79
C ILE A 52 11.86 -4.43 -1.73
N ASP A 53 11.08 -5.51 -1.55
CA ASP A 53 11.32 -6.57 -0.57
C ASP A 53 12.07 -7.78 -1.18
N LEU A 54 12.34 -7.75 -2.48
CA LEU A 54 13.04 -8.80 -3.21
C LEU A 54 14.54 -8.44 -3.41
N PRO A 55 15.43 -9.45 -3.50
CA PRO A 55 16.86 -9.27 -3.80
C PRO A 55 17.15 -8.43 -5.05
#